data_AF-A0AAD5DJ34-F1
#
_entry.id   AF-A0AAD5DJ34-F1
#
_cell.length_a   1.000
_cell.length_b   1.000
_cell.length_c   1.000
_cell.angle_alpha   90.00
_cell.angle_beta   90.00
_cell.angle_gamma   90.00
#
_symmetry.space_group_name_H-M   'P 1'
#
loop_
_entity.id
_entity.type
_entity.pdbx_description
1 polymer ?
#
loop_
_entity_poly.entity_id
_entity_poly.type
_entity_poly.pdbx_seq_one_letter_code
_entity_poly.pdbx_strand_id
1 'polypeptide(L)'
;MSRIYSAGQYESGYRPTALGNWGAQAKSVDKTGSAAAGAKSGGVGKTAEGRTVPIVNERGHIVAGGKKPKSAFLTAPVQQSPPRWPQPNPTIKGTAAATMGFKGIQTDYLPSSTVPLKTVEGIPGCKEGVNYAGGPH
;
A
#
# COMPACT_ATOMS: atom_id res chain seq x y z
N MET A 1 3.68 -12.84 -17.25
CA MET A 1 2.52 -12.45 -18.08
C MET A 1 1.81 -13.72 -18.48
N SER A 2 0.54 -13.89 -18.13
CA SER A 2 -0.29 -15.00 -18.59
C SER A 2 -1.08 -14.57 -19.83
N ARG A 3 -1.38 -15.51 -20.72
CA ARG A 3 -2.23 -15.33 -21.90
C ARG A 3 -3.32 -16.38 -21.90
N ILE A 4 -4.50 -16.05 -22.41
CA ILE A 4 -5.57 -17.00 -22.70
C ILE A 4 -5.48 -17.34 -24.19
N TYR A 5 -5.33 -18.61 -24.52
CA TYR A 5 -5.36 -19.10 -25.90
C TYR A 5 -6.75 -19.61 -26.23
N SER A 6 -7.12 -19.57 -27.52
CA SER A 6 -8.42 -20.09 -27.97
C SER A 6 -8.51 -21.59 -27.70
N ALA A 7 -9.59 -22.00 -27.03
CA ALA A 7 -9.90 -23.40 -26.75
C ALA A 7 -10.78 -24.04 -27.85
N GLY A 8 -10.96 -23.35 -28.99
CA GLY A 8 -11.77 -23.82 -30.11
C GLY A 8 -13.22 -24.10 -29.70
N GLN A 9 -13.64 -25.36 -29.78
CA GLN A 9 -15.02 -25.77 -29.48
C GLN A 9 -15.42 -25.57 -28.01
N TYR A 10 -14.46 -25.55 -27.09
CA TYR A 10 -14.73 -25.44 -25.66
C TYR A 10 -14.78 -23.99 -25.15
N GLU A 11 -14.55 -23.00 -26.02
CA GLU A 11 -14.47 -21.57 -25.67
C GLU A 11 -15.75 -21.07 -24.96
N SER A 12 -16.91 -21.63 -25.29
CA SER A 12 -18.20 -21.27 -24.69
C SER A 12 -18.28 -21.58 -23.19
N GLY A 13 -17.64 -22.65 -22.73
CA GLY A 13 -17.59 -23.06 -21.32
C GLY A 13 -16.62 -22.23 -20.47
N TYR A 14 -15.64 -21.58 -21.10
CA TYR A 14 -14.63 -20.76 -20.42
C TYR A 14 -14.94 -19.26 -20.46
N ARG A 15 -16.16 -18.89 -20.87
CA ARG A 15 -16.61 -17.50 -20.78
C ARG A 15 -16.66 -17.07 -19.30
N PRO A 16 -16.18 -15.87 -18.94
CA PRO A 16 -16.19 -15.41 -17.55
C PRO A 16 -17.56 -15.52 -16.88
N THR A 17 -18.65 -15.27 -17.61
CA THR A 17 -20.02 -15.43 -17.10
C THR A 17 -20.40 -16.89 -16.81
N ALA A 18 -19.95 -17.84 -17.62
CA ALA A 18 -20.14 -19.28 -17.37
C ALA A 18 -19.33 -19.76 -16.15
N LEU A 19 -18.23 -19.07 -15.84
CA LEU A 19 -17.39 -19.30 -14.65
C LEU A 19 -17.87 -18.51 -13.41
N GLY A 20 -19.04 -17.85 -13.48
CA GLY A 20 -19.59 -17.07 -12.37
C GLY A 20 -18.90 -15.71 -12.13
N ASN A 21 -18.03 -15.25 -13.02
CA ASN A 21 -17.44 -13.92 -12.98
C ASN A 21 -18.31 -12.91 -13.74
N TRP A 22 -19.03 -12.09 -12.97
CA TRP A 22 -19.90 -11.01 -13.48
C TRP A 22 -19.24 -9.63 -13.46
N GLY A 23 -17.99 -9.53 -13.03
CA GLY A 23 -17.22 -8.28 -13.05
C GLY A 23 -16.77 -7.87 -14.46
N ALA A 24 -16.27 -6.64 -14.58
CA ALA A 24 -15.69 -6.17 -15.84
C ALA A 24 -14.48 -7.03 -16.24
N GLN A 25 -14.49 -7.55 -17.47
CA GLN A 25 -13.43 -8.43 -17.98
C GLN A 25 -12.11 -7.68 -18.18
N ALA A 26 -10.99 -8.35 -17.88
CA ALA A 26 -9.66 -7.82 -18.11
C ALA A 26 -9.34 -7.77 -19.62
N LYS A 27 -9.58 -6.61 -20.25
CA LYS A 27 -9.35 -6.38 -21.69
C LYS A 27 -7.89 -6.61 -22.14
N SER A 28 -6.92 -6.63 -21.22
CA SER A 28 -5.50 -6.83 -21.51
C SER A 28 -5.12 -8.30 -21.72
N VAL A 29 -5.83 -9.25 -21.12
CA VAL A 29 -5.56 -10.70 -21.26
C VAL A 29 -6.15 -11.24 -22.56
N ASP A 30 -7.23 -10.62 -23.04
CA ASP A 30 -7.86 -10.90 -24.33
C ASP A 30 -7.11 -10.29 -25.52
N LYS A 31 -6.11 -9.41 -25.28
CA LYS A 31 -5.25 -8.89 -26.34
C LYS A 31 -4.18 -9.93 -26.74
N THR A 32 -4.59 -10.72 -27.73
CA THR A 32 -3.78 -11.31 -28.80
C THR A 32 -2.68 -12.30 -28.38
N GLY A 33 -3.07 -13.58 -28.23
CA GLY A 33 -2.42 -14.58 -29.08
C GLY A 33 -2.71 -14.22 -30.54
N SER A 34 -1.76 -14.37 -31.46
CA SER A 34 -1.96 -14.05 -32.89
C SER A 34 -3.05 -14.95 -33.48
N ALA A 35 -4.32 -14.65 -33.24
CA ALA A 35 -5.44 -15.31 -33.86
C ALA A 35 -5.70 -14.64 -35.21
N ALA A 36 -5.92 -15.44 -36.26
CA ALA A 36 -6.15 -14.94 -37.61
C ALA A 36 -7.43 -14.07 -37.73
N ALA A 37 -8.32 -14.15 -36.75
CA ALA A 37 -9.47 -13.26 -36.58
C ALA A 37 -9.43 -12.65 -35.19
N GLY A 38 -9.74 -11.36 -35.06
CA GLY A 38 -9.75 -10.61 -33.79
C GLY A 38 -10.85 -11.00 -32.79
N ALA A 39 -11.34 -12.24 -32.85
CA ALA A 39 -12.37 -12.81 -31.98
C ALA A 39 -11.85 -14.11 -31.35
N LYS A 40 -12.35 -14.43 -30.14
CA LYS A 40 -11.95 -15.58 -29.30
C LYS A 40 -12.01 -16.97 -29.95
N SER A 41 -12.62 -17.07 -31.14
CA SER A 41 -12.76 -18.30 -31.93
C SER A 41 -11.79 -18.43 -33.12
N GLY A 42 -10.88 -17.48 -33.33
CA GLY A 42 -9.89 -17.56 -34.40
C GLY A 42 -8.73 -18.50 -34.05
N GLY A 43 -8.40 -19.42 -34.97
CA GLY A 43 -7.22 -20.28 -34.84
C GLY A 43 -5.92 -19.48 -34.69
N VAL A 44 -4.97 -20.01 -33.92
CA VAL A 44 -3.65 -19.38 -33.67
C VAL A 44 -2.85 -19.38 -34.97
N GLY A 45 -2.78 -18.22 -35.63
CA GLY A 45 -1.92 -17.98 -36.77
C GLY A 45 -0.54 -17.55 -36.30
N LYS A 46 0.43 -18.47 -36.35
CA LYS A 46 1.78 -18.32 -36.92
C LYS A 46 2.70 -19.45 -36.45
N THR A 47 3.22 -20.15 -37.43
CA THR A 47 4.39 -21.04 -37.38
C THR A 47 5.64 -20.21 -37.09
N ALA A 48 6.13 -20.24 -35.86
CA ALA A 48 7.51 -19.85 -35.60
C ALA A 48 8.41 -20.94 -36.20
N GLU A 49 9.47 -20.55 -36.92
CA GLU A 49 10.42 -21.43 -37.61
C GLU A 49 11.32 -22.26 -36.65
N GLY A 50 10.78 -22.66 -35.51
CA GLY A 50 11.35 -23.60 -34.54
C GLY A 50 12.51 -23.08 -33.70
N ARG A 51 13.25 -22.04 -34.12
CA ARG A 51 14.43 -21.57 -33.40
C ARG A 51 14.12 -20.44 -32.42
N THR A 52 14.28 -20.70 -31.13
CA THR A 52 14.20 -19.71 -30.05
C THR A 52 15.60 -19.28 -29.61
N VAL A 53 15.81 -17.98 -29.40
CA VAL A 53 17.08 -17.40 -28.90
C VAL A 53 16.89 -16.98 -27.44
N PRO A 54 17.84 -17.28 -26.53
CA PRO A 54 17.72 -16.86 -25.14
C PRO A 54 17.79 -15.34 -25.01
N ILE A 55 16.76 -14.75 -24.43
CA ILE A 55 16.66 -13.30 -24.13
C ILE A 55 17.07 -12.96 -22.69
N VAL A 56 17.46 -13.96 -21.92
CA VAL A 56 17.74 -13.90 -20.49
C VAL A 56 18.99 -14.73 -20.19
N ASN A 57 19.80 -14.30 -19.22
CA ASN A 57 20.99 -15.02 -18.77
C ASN A 57 20.62 -16.12 -17.74
N GLU A 58 21.62 -16.92 -17.33
CA GLU A 58 21.43 -18.03 -16.37
C GLU A 58 20.84 -17.60 -15.02
N ARG A 59 20.97 -16.32 -14.65
CA ARG A 59 20.46 -15.76 -13.39
C ARG A 59 19.07 -15.13 -13.51
N GLY A 60 18.44 -15.17 -14.68
CA GLY A 60 17.11 -14.59 -14.90
C GLY A 60 17.11 -13.10 -15.26
N HIS A 61 18.27 -12.49 -15.54
CA HIS A 61 18.36 -11.10 -16.00
C HIS A 61 18.32 -11.01 -17.52
N ILE A 62 17.60 -10.01 -18.05
CA ILE A 62 17.56 -9.70 -19.49
C ILE A 62 18.99 -9.35 -19.96
N VAL A 63 19.41 -9.92 -21.09
CA VAL A 63 20.75 -9.71 -21.65
C VAL A 63 21.01 -8.23 -21.92
N ALA A 64 22.27 -7.77 -21.79
CA ALA A 64 22.64 -6.40 -22.07
C ALA A 64 22.22 -6.00 -23.51
N GLY A 65 21.54 -4.85 -23.65
CA GLY A 65 20.97 -4.38 -24.92
C GLY A 65 19.55 -4.90 -25.21
N GLY A 66 19.01 -5.83 -24.42
CA GLY A 66 17.61 -6.24 -24.50
C GLY A 66 16.66 -5.11 -24.12
N LYS A 67 15.70 -4.78 -24.99
CA LYS A 67 14.68 -3.76 -24.71
C LYS A 67 13.77 -4.25 -23.58
N LYS A 68 13.70 -3.49 -22.49
CA LYS A 68 12.79 -3.74 -21.36
C LYS A 68 12.10 -2.45 -20.92
N PRO A 69 10.86 -2.51 -20.40
CA PRO A 69 10.24 -1.36 -19.77
C PRO A 69 11.05 -0.94 -18.53
N LYS A 70 11.02 0.36 -18.19
CA LYS A 70 11.75 0.92 -17.03
C LYS A 70 11.32 0.29 -15.70
N SER A 71 10.04 -0.03 -15.56
CA SER A 71 9.47 -0.77 -14.44
C SER A 71 8.33 -1.65 -14.93
N ALA A 72 8.21 -2.85 -14.35
CA ALA A 72 7.04 -3.71 -14.50
C ALA A 72 6.11 -3.64 -13.27
N PHE A 73 6.49 -2.88 -12.23
CA PHE A 73 5.63 -2.62 -11.08
C PHE A 73 4.52 -1.65 -11.46
N LEU A 74 3.32 -1.90 -10.93
CA LEU A 74 2.15 -1.05 -11.16
C LEU A 74 2.37 0.31 -10.49
N THR A 75 2.21 1.40 -11.24
CA THR A 75 2.34 2.77 -10.72
C THR A 75 1.18 3.15 -9.80
N ALA A 76 -0.01 2.59 -10.06
CA ALA A 76 -1.16 2.55 -9.16
C ALA A 76 -2.09 1.40 -9.61
N PRO A 77 -2.56 0.52 -8.70
CA PRO A 77 -3.48 -0.53 -9.09
C PRO A 77 -4.87 0.05 -9.39
N VAL A 78 -5.49 -0.38 -10.49
CA VAL A 78 -6.90 -0.03 -10.84
C VAL A 78 -7.87 -0.52 -9.76
N GLN A 79 -7.51 -1.61 -9.07
CA GLN A 79 -8.24 -2.14 -7.94
C GLN A 79 -7.42 -1.92 -6.67
N GLN A 80 -7.87 -0.97 -5.84
CA GLN A 80 -7.26 -0.75 -4.54
C GLN A 80 -7.49 -1.99 -3.67
N SER A 81 -6.40 -2.54 -3.13
CA SER A 81 -6.50 -3.60 -2.14
C SER A 81 -7.18 -3.04 -0.89
N PRO A 82 -8.10 -3.79 -0.24
CA PRO A 82 -8.66 -3.36 1.03
C PRO A 82 -7.53 -3.10 2.04
N PRO A 83 -7.66 -2.06 2.89
CA PRO A 83 -6.70 -1.80 3.94
C PRO A 83 -6.59 -3.01 4.87
N ARG A 84 -5.36 -3.38 5.23
CA ARG A 84 -5.07 -4.49 6.15
C ARG A 84 -4.58 -3.92 7.48
N TRP A 85 -4.71 -4.71 8.55
CA TRP A 85 -4.01 -4.43 9.79
C TRP A 85 -2.50 -4.24 9.49
N PRO A 86 -1.81 -3.25 10.10
CA PRO A 86 -2.20 -2.44 11.26
C PRO A 86 -2.91 -1.12 10.94
N GLN A 87 -3.26 -0.87 9.67
CA GLN A 87 -3.89 0.40 9.30
C GLN A 87 -5.27 0.55 9.98
N PRO A 88 -5.57 1.71 10.58
CA PRO A 88 -6.88 1.97 11.16
C PRO A 88 -7.99 1.76 10.14
N ASN A 89 -9.04 1.05 10.53
CA ASN A 89 -10.17 0.71 9.67
C ASN A 89 -11.48 0.94 10.45
N PRO A 90 -12.48 1.66 9.91
CA PRO A 90 -13.76 1.85 10.59
C PRO A 90 -14.47 0.56 11.03
N THR A 91 -14.21 -0.57 10.37
CA THR A 91 -14.82 -1.86 10.73
C THR A 91 -14.08 -2.59 11.86
N ILE A 92 -12.82 -2.26 12.11
CA ILE A 92 -11.99 -2.90 13.14
C ILE A 92 -11.65 -1.83 14.17
N LYS A 93 -12.24 -1.93 15.37
CA LYS A 93 -11.88 -1.03 16.46
C LYS A 93 -10.37 -1.14 16.74
N GLY A 94 -9.66 -0.04 16.55
CA GLY A 94 -8.24 0.06 16.86
C GLY A 94 -7.98 -0.03 18.36
N THR A 95 -6.71 -0.17 18.74
CA THR A 95 -6.26 -0.08 20.12
C THR A 95 -6.02 1.38 20.50
N ALA A 96 -6.15 1.72 21.78
CA ALA A 96 -5.82 3.06 22.26
C ALA A 96 -4.35 3.42 21.97
N ALA A 97 -4.09 4.67 21.60
CA ALA A 97 -2.74 5.20 21.49
C ALA A 97 -2.31 5.75 22.86
N ALA A 98 -1.10 5.43 23.29
CA ALA A 98 -0.51 6.00 24.50
C ALA A 98 0.13 7.35 24.19
N THR A 99 -0.09 8.34 25.06
CA THR A 99 0.60 9.63 25.03
C THR A 99 1.47 9.78 26.29
N MET A 100 2.58 10.50 26.16
CA MET A 100 3.42 10.82 27.31
C MET A 100 2.71 11.82 28.21
N GLY A 101 2.56 11.49 29.50
CA GLY A 101 2.01 12.40 30.50
C GLY A 101 3.00 13.52 30.85
N PHE A 102 2.45 14.69 31.23
CA PHE A 102 3.24 15.78 31.79
C PHE A 102 3.49 15.52 33.29
N LYS A 103 4.70 15.82 33.78
CA LYS A 103 5.11 15.53 35.18
C LYS A 103 4.41 16.40 36.24
N GLY A 104 3.62 17.38 35.84
CA GLY A 104 3.02 18.39 36.73
C GLY A 104 3.83 19.68 36.74
N ILE A 105 3.29 20.69 37.41
CA ILE A 105 3.92 22.00 37.58
C ILE A 105 5.23 21.79 38.32
N GLN A 106 6.32 22.26 37.73
CA GLN A 106 7.64 22.11 38.30
C GLN A 106 7.82 23.09 39.46
N THR A 107 8.17 22.53 40.63
CA THR A 107 8.38 23.27 41.86
C THR A 107 9.80 23.05 42.38
N ASP A 108 10.27 23.85 43.34
CA ASP A 108 11.50 23.56 44.10
C ASP A 108 11.34 22.35 45.05
N TYR A 109 10.13 21.78 45.14
CA TYR A 109 9.81 20.57 45.89
C TYR A 109 9.25 19.49 44.93
N LEU A 110 8.33 18.65 45.40
CA LEU A 110 7.64 17.68 44.57
C LEU A 110 6.74 18.38 43.53
N PRO A 111 6.80 17.99 42.24
CA PRO A 111 5.88 18.48 41.22
C PRO A 111 4.42 18.24 41.62
N SER A 112 3.55 19.18 41.28
CA SER A 112 2.12 19.12 41.63
C SER A 112 1.27 19.44 40.42
N SER A 113 0.08 18.83 40.32
CA SER A 113 -0.92 19.18 39.30
C SER A 113 -1.84 20.33 39.71
N THR A 114 -1.63 20.90 40.90
CA THR A 114 -2.51 21.93 41.49
C THR A 114 -1.70 23.15 41.90
N VAL A 115 -2.24 24.35 41.61
CA VAL A 115 -1.68 25.63 42.04
C VAL A 115 -2.31 26.02 43.39
N PRO A 116 -1.52 26.15 44.48
CA PRO A 116 -2.04 26.66 45.75
C PRO A 116 -2.25 28.18 45.69
N LEU A 117 -3.19 28.69 46.50
CA LEU A 117 -3.33 30.14 46.72
C LEU A 117 -2.10 30.67 47.47
N LYS A 118 -1.57 31.80 47.04
CA LYS A 118 -0.41 32.43 47.70
C LYS A 118 -0.90 33.27 48.87
N THR A 119 -0.25 33.14 50.01
CA THR A 119 -0.55 33.98 51.19
C THR A 119 0.06 35.37 51.06
N VAL A 120 1.18 35.48 50.34
CA VAL A 120 1.87 36.73 50.04
C VAL A 120 1.74 37.00 48.53
N GLU A 121 0.78 37.85 48.17
CA GLU A 121 0.58 38.33 46.81
C GLU A 121 0.95 39.83 46.72
N GLY A 122 1.49 40.27 45.58
CA GLY A 122 1.74 41.69 45.31
C GLY A 122 3.21 42.14 45.28
N ILE A 123 4.17 41.25 45.55
CA ILE A 123 5.60 41.52 45.34
C ILE A 123 6.04 40.83 44.04
N PRO A 124 6.33 41.58 42.95
CA PRO A 124 6.81 41.01 41.70
C PRO A 124 8.08 40.16 41.92
N GLY A 125 8.07 38.91 41.47
CA GLY A 125 9.20 37.99 41.63
C GLY A 125 9.30 37.30 43.01
N CYS A 126 8.32 37.47 43.89
CA CYS A 126 8.29 36.76 45.16
C CYS A 126 8.17 35.24 44.94
N LYS A 127 9.11 34.49 45.52
CA LYS A 127 9.19 33.01 45.47
C LYS A 127 8.58 32.35 46.72
N GLU A 128 8.12 33.13 47.70
CA GLU A 128 7.47 32.59 48.89
C GLU A 128 6.08 32.06 48.55
N GLY A 129 5.75 30.87 49.06
CA GLY A 129 4.47 30.21 48.85
C GLY A 129 4.32 29.45 47.53
N VAL A 130 5.20 29.68 46.54
CA VAL A 130 5.33 28.75 45.41
C VAL A 130 6.80 28.53 45.11
N ASN A 131 7.29 27.41 45.64
CA ASN A 131 8.48 26.73 45.17
C ASN A 131 8.33 26.59 43.64
N TYR A 132 8.98 27.40 42.81
CA TYR A 132 8.97 27.29 41.35
C TYR A 132 10.43 27.14 40.95
N ALA A 133 10.83 25.95 40.52
CA ALA A 133 12.20 25.71 40.05
C ALA A 133 12.38 26.39 38.70
N GLY A 134 12.87 27.63 38.74
CA GLY A 134 13.15 28.42 37.55
C GLY A 134 13.27 29.92 37.84
N GLY A 135 14.43 30.35 38.32
CA GLY A 135 14.86 31.75 38.30
C GLY A 135 16.39 31.81 38.22
N PRO A 136 16.97 32.79 37.51
CA PRO A 136 18.23 32.65 36.77
C PRO A 136 19.44 32.47 37.69
N HIS A 137 20.42 31.71 37.19
CA HIS A 137 21.81 31.79 37.65
C HIS A 137 22.39 33.17 37.36
#